data_AF-A0A3N9TYY4-F1
#
_entry.id   AF-A0A3N9TYY4-F1
#
_cell.length_a   1.000
_cell.length_b   1.000
_cell.length_c   1.000
_cell.angle_alpha   90.00
_cell.angle_beta   90.00
_cell.angle_gamma   90.00
#
_symmetry.space_group_name_H-M   'P 1'
#
loop_
_entity.id
_entity.type
_entity.pdbx_description
1 polymer ?
#
loop_
_entity_poly.entity_id
_entity_poly.type
_entity_poly.pdbx_seq_one_letter_code
_entity_poly.pdbx_strand_id
1 'polypeptide(L)'
;MTSHSIFTATRTTSLYRLVRWPSSILPRSLQRRWRGGVSFDQPADLGGDTLDGGAGDDVLFGDQIDPAGVGGEAGSGYAGLVDYLTTQNSGTEPTQKEILAFIKDNYEALSGDSRNDGGQDRIDGGKGNDQLFAGSGDDVLIGGAGDDLLLGGLGSDTFQWSLGDVGSTTDPAHDTVSDFHVKDAALSMDPEADKLALGDLLNDFDSTSTDPDQSALDSFIFAQEENGDTVLYIKSDGGLDVQHSNADQKITLDGVSMEGQSSEVFLTMLRNNGQLDVE
;
A
#
# COMPACT_ATOMS: atom_id res chain seq x y z
N MET A 1 -2.47 21.20 -13.20
CA MET A 1 -3.55 20.19 -13.32
C MET A 1 -2.93 18.94 -12.74
N THR A 2 -3.25 18.61 -11.49
CA THR A 2 -2.84 17.36 -10.86
C THR A 2 -3.68 16.25 -11.48
N SER A 3 -3.02 15.32 -12.17
CA SER A 3 -3.66 14.11 -12.70
C SER A 3 -3.84 13.17 -11.51
N HIS A 4 -5.04 12.61 -11.34
CA HIS A 4 -5.30 11.56 -10.36
C HIS A 4 -5.80 10.34 -11.16
N SER A 5 -5.11 9.22 -11.07
CA SER A 5 -5.47 8.01 -11.81
C SER A 5 -6.05 6.97 -10.84
N ILE A 6 -7.07 6.24 -11.30
CA ILE A 6 -7.60 5.07 -10.61
C ILE A 6 -7.34 3.89 -11.50
N PHE A 7 -6.60 2.91 -10.99
CA PHE A 7 -6.33 1.66 -11.69
C PHE A 7 -7.00 0.51 -10.97
N THR A 8 -7.75 -0.29 -11.73
CA THR A 8 -8.36 -1.54 -11.27
C THR A 8 -8.01 -2.63 -12.28
N ALA A 9 -7.53 -3.79 -11.81
CA ALA A 9 -7.23 -4.91 -12.68
C ALA A 9 -8.47 -5.40 -13.46
N THR A 10 -8.37 -5.50 -14.79
CA THR A 10 -9.32 -6.26 -15.61
C THR A 10 -8.58 -7.01 -16.73
N ARG A 11 -8.55 -8.35 -16.59
CA ARG A 11 -8.04 -9.41 -17.48
C ARG A 11 -7.05 -9.07 -18.61
N THR A 12 -5.88 -9.71 -18.43
CA THR A 12 -5.14 -10.62 -19.35
C THR A 12 -4.05 -10.09 -20.28
N THR A 13 -2.84 -10.56 -19.94
CA THR A 13 -1.69 -10.95 -20.78
C THR A 13 -1.16 -9.96 -21.81
N SER A 14 0.04 -9.47 -21.50
CA SER A 14 1.01 -8.77 -22.37
C SER A 14 0.62 -7.35 -22.79
N LEU A 15 1.46 -6.40 -22.32
CA LEU A 15 1.52 -4.98 -22.67
C LEU A 15 0.29 -4.16 -22.24
N TYR A 16 0.42 -3.50 -21.09
CA TYR A 16 -0.49 -2.47 -20.61
C TYR A 16 -0.73 -1.41 -21.69
N ARG A 17 -1.98 -1.27 -22.13
CA ARG A 17 -2.43 -0.17 -22.96
C ARG A 17 -3.10 0.86 -22.07
N LEU A 18 -2.38 1.95 -21.84
CA LEU A 18 -2.82 3.25 -21.32
C LEU A 18 -4.31 3.52 -21.64
N VAL A 19 -5.20 3.45 -20.66
CA VAL A 19 -6.56 4.00 -20.81
C VAL A 19 -6.49 5.49 -20.53
N ARG A 20 -5.99 6.26 -21.50
CA ARG A 20 -6.19 7.71 -21.52
C ARG A 20 -7.66 7.96 -21.80
N TRP A 21 -8.35 8.63 -20.88
CA TRP A 21 -9.68 9.20 -21.12
C TRP A 21 -9.53 10.60 -21.73
N PRO A 22 -9.86 10.83 -23.01
CA PRO A 22 -10.08 12.18 -23.49
C PRO A 22 -11.51 12.60 -23.16
N SER A 23 -11.63 13.68 -22.39
CA SER A 23 -12.87 14.40 -22.16
C SER A 23 -13.37 14.98 -23.48
N SER A 24 -14.52 14.53 -23.99
CA SER A 24 -15.48 15.39 -24.72
C SER A 24 -16.71 14.63 -25.21
N ILE A 25 -17.87 15.05 -24.69
CA ILE A 25 -19.20 15.08 -25.34
C ILE A 25 -19.97 13.74 -25.37
N LEU A 26 -21.00 13.61 -24.52
CA LEU A 26 -22.43 13.65 -24.90
C LEU A 26 -23.37 13.45 -23.68
N PRO A 27 -24.49 14.20 -23.57
CA PRO A 27 -25.53 13.95 -22.58
C PRO A 27 -26.64 13.00 -23.06
N ARG A 28 -27.12 12.19 -22.11
CA ARG A 28 -28.45 11.54 -21.93
C ARG A 28 -29.23 11.10 -23.18
N SER A 29 -29.16 9.81 -23.51
CA SER A 29 -30.36 8.96 -23.64
C SER A 29 -29.98 7.48 -23.77
N LEU A 30 -30.84 6.64 -23.18
CA LEU A 30 -30.74 5.21 -23.02
C LEU A 30 -30.18 4.41 -24.22
N GLN A 31 -29.34 3.43 -23.83
CA GLN A 31 -29.15 2.09 -24.40
C GLN A 31 -28.12 1.84 -25.51
N ARG A 32 -27.25 0.87 -25.16
CA ARG A 32 -26.47 -0.05 -25.99
C ARG A 32 -25.20 0.49 -26.62
N ARG A 33 -24.12 0.47 -25.81
CA ARG A 33 -22.83 -0.11 -26.20
C ARG A 33 -22.27 -0.99 -25.08
N TRP A 34 -23.09 -1.94 -24.63
CA TRP A 34 -22.58 -3.17 -24.03
C TRP A 34 -22.20 -4.11 -25.19
N ARG A 35 -20.91 -4.15 -25.52
CA ARG A 35 -20.28 -5.28 -26.20
C ARG A 35 -19.00 -5.54 -25.42
N GLY A 36 -19.03 -6.59 -24.60
CA GLY A 36 -17.91 -7.01 -23.76
C GLY A 36 -18.32 -7.65 -22.43
N GLY A 37 -19.59 -7.54 -22.02
CA GLY A 37 -20.08 -8.23 -20.82
C GLY A 37 -20.08 -9.74 -21.02
N VAL A 38 -19.13 -10.42 -20.40
CA VAL A 38 -19.21 -11.83 -20.08
C VAL A 38 -19.79 -11.92 -18.67
N SER A 39 -21.02 -12.43 -18.57
CA SER A 39 -21.56 -12.89 -17.28
C SER A 39 -20.87 -14.22 -16.95
N PHE A 40 -20.14 -14.27 -15.85
CA PHE A 40 -19.64 -15.52 -15.31
C PHE A 40 -20.44 -15.85 -14.03
N ASP A 41 -20.95 -17.08 -13.95
CA ASP A 41 -21.61 -17.62 -12.75
C ASP A 41 -20.61 -18.03 -11.65
N GLN A 42 -19.33 -17.65 -11.81
CA GLN A 42 -18.27 -17.81 -10.82
C GLN A 42 -17.33 -16.59 -10.89
N PRO A 43 -16.87 -16.04 -9.76
CA PRO A 43 -15.83 -15.01 -9.72
C PRO A 43 -14.60 -15.46 -10.53
N ALA A 44 -13.94 -14.53 -11.22
CA ALA A 44 -12.70 -14.83 -11.94
C ALA A 44 -11.55 -15.06 -10.94
N ASP A 45 -10.58 -15.93 -11.28
CA ASP A 45 -9.30 -16.00 -10.57
C ASP A 45 -8.67 -14.60 -10.50
N LEU A 46 -8.35 -14.15 -9.29
CA LEU A 46 -7.75 -12.86 -8.97
C LEU A 46 -6.22 -12.86 -9.22
N GLY A 47 -5.74 -13.59 -10.23
CA GLY A 47 -4.31 -13.93 -10.36
C GLY A 47 -3.36 -12.74 -10.40
N GLY A 48 -2.14 -12.95 -9.91
CA GLY A 48 -1.13 -11.90 -9.68
C GLY A 48 -0.96 -10.87 -10.79
N ASP A 49 -1.14 -9.61 -10.42
CA ASP A 49 -1.12 -8.42 -11.25
C ASP A 49 0.14 -7.58 -11.02
N THR A 50 0.41 -6.67 -11.96
CA THR A 50 1.46 -5.65 -11.80
C THR A 50 0.87 -4.28 -12.08
N LEU A 51 1.01 -3.35 -11.15
CA LEU A 51 0.44 -2.01 -11.22
C LEU A 51 1.55 -0.96 -11.08
N ASP A 52 1.42 0.13 -11.83
CA ASP A 52 2.33 1.28 -11.86
C ASP A 52 1.48 2.56 -11.99
N GLY A 53 1.44 3.37 -10.93
CA GLY A 53 0.72 4.65 -10.88
C GLY A 53 1.44 5.74 -11.67
N GLY A 54 2.75 5.79 -11.50
CA GLY A 54 3.67 6.60 -12.28
C GLY A 54 3.87 7.99 -11.71
N ALA A 55 2.98 8.95 -12.00
CA ALA A 55 3.17 10.32 -11.51
C ALA A 55 1.85 11.03 -11.22
N GLY A 56 1.81 11.71 -10.08
CA GLY A 56 0.61 12.27 -9.49
C GLY A 56 0.11 11.38 -8.36
N ASP A 57 -0.88 11.88 -7.61
CA ASP A 57 -1.47 11.13 -6.50
C ASP A 57 -2.43 10.08 -7.08
N ASP A 58 -2.08 8.81 -6.94
CA ASP A 58 -2.77 7.67 -7.53
C ASP A 58 -3.43 6.78 -6.46
N VAL A 59 -4.43 6.01 -6.91
CA VAL A 59 -5.10 5.00 -6.08
C VAL A 59 -5.11 3.68 -6.83
N LEU A 60 -4.43 2.69 -6.27
CA LEU A 60 -4.13 1.41 -6.90
C LEU A 60 -4.75 0.28 -6.10
N PHE A 61 -5.47 -0.59 -6.81
CA PHE A 61 -6.04 -1.82 -6.25
C PHE A 61 -5.42 -3.02 -6.97
N GLY A 62 -4.77 -3.90 -6.24
CA GLY A 62 -4.35 -5.21 -6.72
C GLY A 62 -5.59 -6.04 -7.08
N ASP A 63 -6.48 -6.15 -6.09
CA ASP A 63 -7.71 -6.92 -6.22
C ASP A 63 -9.00 -6.13 -6.50
N GLN A 64 -10.06 -6.88 -6.83
CA GLN A 64 -11.39 -6.32 -7.02
C GLN A 64 -12.05 -5.98 -5.67
N ILE A 65 -12.34 -4.68 -5.46
CA ILE A 65 -13.16 -4.22 -4.32
C ILE A 65 -14.57 -4.85 -4.30
N ASP A 66 -15.09 -5.14 -3.12
CA ASP A 66 -16.43 -5.63 -2.85
C ASP A 66 -17.29 -4.59 -2.10
N PRO A 67 -18.20 -3.88 -2.80
CA PRO A 67 -19.08 -2.91 -2.17
C PRO A 67 -20.03 -3.49 -1.12
N ALA A 68 -20.15 -4.83 -1.01
CA ALA A 68 -21.02 -5.46 -0.02
C ALA A 68 -20.75 -4.99 1.41
N GLY A 69 -19.48 -4.80 1.80
CA GLY A 69 -19.14 -4.45 3.17
C GLY A 69 -19.57 -3.04 3.57
N VAL A 70 -19.82 -2.16 2.59
CA VAL A 70 -20.42 -0.83 2.84
C VAL A 70 -21.93 -0.81 2.60
N GLY A 71 -22.55 -1.95 2.31
CA GLY A 71 -23.98 -2.07 2.02
C GLY A 71 -24.35 -1.91 0.54
N GLY A 72 -23.37 -1.97 -0.36
CA GLY A 72 -23.56 -2.10 -1.81
C GLY A 72 -23.87 -3.54 -2.25
N GLU A 73 -23.95 -3.76 -3.56
CA GLU A 73 -24.19 -5.09 -4.13
C GLU A 73 -22.90 -5.92 -4.15
N ALA A 74 -22.94 -7.16 -3.66
CA ALA A 74 -21.76 -8.00 -3.57
C ALA A 74 -21.18 -8.37 -4.94
N GLY A 75 -19.85 -8.36 -5.04
CA GLY A 75 -19.14 -8.74 -6.27
C GLY A 75 -19.32 -7.78 -7.46
N SER A 76 -19.95 -6.63 -7.23
CA SER A 76 -20.21 -5.61 -8.26
C SER A 76 -19.01 -4.73 -8.59
N GLY A 77 -17.94 -4.82 -7.79
CA GLY A 77 -16.70 -4.07 -8.03
C GLY A 77 -16.86 -2.57 -7.86
N TYR A 78 -15.92 -1.82 -8.42
CA TYR A 78 -15.96 -0.36 -8.46
C TYR A 78 -17.27 0.18 -9.06
N ALA A 79 -17.82 -0.47 -10.08
CA ALA A 79 -19.07 -0.02 -10.71
C ALA A 79 -20.24 -0.02 -9.72
N GLY A 80 -20.38 -1.07 -8.90
CA GLY A 80 -21.43 -1.11 -7.90
C GLY A 80 -21.14 -0.21 -6.69
N LEU A 81 -19.87 0.10 -6.40
CA LEU A 81 -19.55 1.16 -5.43
C LEU A 81 -20.07 2.52 -5.92
N VAL A 82 -19.86 2.87 -7.19
CA VAL A 82 -20.38 4.11 -7.77
C VAL A 82 -21.90 4.14 -7.71
N ASP A 83 -22.59 3.04 -8.01
CA ASP A 83 -24.05 2.95 -7.91
C ASP A 83 -24.53 3.09 -6.46
N TYR A 84 -23.84 2.46 -5.50
CA TYR A 84 -24.11 2.59 -4.07
C TYR A 84 -23.97 4.05 -3.62
N LEU A 85 -22.84 4.69 -3.92
CA LEU A 85 -22.57 6.08 -3.54
C LEU A 85 -23.52 7.07 -4.21
N THR A 86 -23.89 6.81 -5.47
CA THR A 86 -24.91 7.59 -6.18
C THR A 86 -26.25 7.50 -5.46
N THR A 87 -26.61 6.32 -4.96
CA THR A 87 -27.84 6.11 -4.18
C THR A 87 -27.77 6.84 -2.84
N GLN A 88 -26.63 6.77 -2.13
CA GLN A 88 -26.41 7.53 -0.90
C GLN A 88 -26.47 9.05 -1.12
N ASN A 89 -25.99 9.51 -2.28
CA ASN A 89 -26.00 10.92 -2.68
C ASN A 89 -27.28 11.35 -3.42
N SER A 90 -28.43 10.75 -3.05
CA SER A 90 -29.76 11.11 -3.58
C SER A 90 -29.86 11.08 -5.11
N GLY A 91 -29.15 10.17 -5.76
CA GLY A 91 -29.13 9.99 -7.22
C GLY A 91 -28.14 10.90 -7.96
N THR A 92 -27.31 11.66 -7.26
CA THR A 92 -26.23 12.45 -7.87
C THR A 92 -24.97 11.61 -7.93
N GLU A 93 -24.42 11.42 -9.14
CA GLU A 93 -23.19 10.68 -9.34
C GLU A 93 -22.04 11.37 -8.57
N PRO A 94 -21.33 10.66 -7.68
CA PRO A 94 -20.22 11.22 -6.94
C PRO A 94 -19.06 11.55 -7.88
N THR A 95 -18.32 12.60 -7.52
CA THR A 95 -17.08 12.93 -8.22
C THR A 95 -16.03 11.87 -7.96
N GLN A 96 -15.04 11.77 -8.86
CA GLN A 96 -13.89 10.88 -8.67
C GLN A 96 -13.21 11.12 -7.31
N LYS A 97 -13.09 12.38 -6.88
CA LYS A 97 -12.53 12.74 -5.58
C LYS A 97 -13.36 12.20 -4.40
N GLU A 98 -14.68 12.25 -4.49
CA GLU A 98 -15.58 11.73 -3.43
C GLU A 98 -15.55 10.21 -3.38
N ILE A 99 -15.49 9.53 -4.53
CA ILE A 99 -15.35 8.07 -4.59
C ILE A 99 -14.03 7.65 -3.95
N LEU A 100 -12.94 8.33 -4.30
CA LEU A 100 -11.61 8.01 -3.75
C LEU A 100 -11.52 8.23 -2.26
N ALA A 101 -12.02 9.37 -1.77
CA ALA A 101 -12.10 9.63 -0.34
C ALA A 101 -12.94 8.55 0.38
N PHE A 102 -14.06 8.13 -0.22
CA PHE A 102 -14.86 7.06 0.34
C PHE A 102 -14.13 5.72 0.36
N ILE A 103 -13.42 5.35 -0.71
CA ILE A 103 -12.66 4.09 -0.72
C ILE A 103 -11.58 4.12 0.35
N LYS A 104 -10.82 5.22 0.46
CA LYS A 104 -9.82 5.43 1.51
C LYS A 104 -10.40 5.18 2.90
N ASP A 105 -11.52 5.83 3.20
CA ASP A 105 -12.13 5.80 4.52
C ASP A 105 -12.85 4.47 4.83
N ASN A 106 -13.06 3.60 3.83
CA ASN A 106 -13.84 2.36 3.96
C ASN A 106 -13.12 1.14 3.37
N TYR A 107 -11.79 1.22 3.17
CA TYR A 107 -11.09 0.21 2.41
C TYR A 107 -11.22 -1.18 3.04
N GLU A 108 -11.07 -1.32 4.37
CA GLU A 108 -11.24 -2.60 5.08
C GLU A 108 -12.61 -3.26 4.80
N ALA A 109 -13.67 -2.45 4.69
CA ALA A 109 -15.01 -2.94 4.37
C ALA A 109 -15.15 -3.28 2.87
N LEU A 110 -14.33 -2.66 2.02
CA LEU A 110 -14.33 -2.84 0.58
C LEU A 110 -13.37 -3.92 0.09
N SER A 111 -12.34 -4.31 0.85
CA SER A 111 -11.41 -5.37 0.46
C SER A 111 -12.06 -6.76 0.56
N GLY A 112 -13.08 -6.90 1.42
CA GLY A 112 -13.84 -8.14 1.53
C GLY A 112 -12.96 -9.28 2.05
N ASP A 113 -12.78 -9.29 3.38
CA ASP A 113 -12.06 -10.22 4.28
C ASP A 113 -12.39 -11.73 4.12
N SER A 114 -12.60 -12.23 2.91
CA SER A 114 -13.12 -13.58 2.66
C SER A 114 -12.69 -14.18 1.33
N ARG A 115 -11.81 -13.52 0.59
CA ARG A 115 -11.31 -14.00 -0.70
C ARG A 115 -9.86 -14.47 -0.59
N ASN A 116 -9.66 -15.63 0.01
CA ASN A 116 -8.35 -16.33 0.04
C ASN A 116 -7.87 -16.81 -1.35
N ASP A 117 -8.41 -16.26 -2.44
CA ASP A 117 -8.07 -16.54 -3.83
C ASP A 117 -7.42 -15.36 -4.56
N GLY A 118 -7.06 -14.30 -3.82
CA GLY A 118 -6.31 -13.15 -4.33
C GLY A 118 -4.93 -13.52 -4.90
N GLY A 119 -4.46 -12.70 -5.82
CA GLY A 119 -3.22 -12.88 -6.58
C GLY A 119 -2.01 -12.40 -5.82
N GLN A 120 -0.81 -12.85 -6.22
CA GLN A 120 0.43 -12.21 -5.76
C GLN A 120 0.69 -10.99 -6.64
N ASP A 121 0.38 -9.82 -6.11
CA ASP A 121 0.42 -8.57 -6.83
C ASP A 121 1.72 -7.81 -6.58
N ARG A 122 2.13 -7.03 -7.59
CA ARG A 122 3.21 -6.05 -7.44
C ARG A 122 2.67 -4.67 -7.76
N ILE A 123 2.66 -3.79 -6.78
CA ILE A 123 2.07 -2.45 -6.89
C ILE A 123 3.14 -1.40 -6.66
N ASP A 124 3.32 -0.50 -7.62
CA ASP A 124 4.24 0.63 -7.57
C ASP A 124 3.44 1.93 -7.73
N GLY A 125 3.38 2.78 -6.69
CA GLY A 125 2.69 4.06 -6.71
C GLY A 125 3.42 5.07 -7.61
N GLY A 126 4.73 5.14 -7.46
CA GLY A 126 5.62 5.92 -8.30
C GLY A 126 5.95 7.26 -7.68
N LYS A 127 5.26 8.33 -8.07
CA LYS A 127 5.52 9.68 -7.55
C LYS A 127 4.22 10.37 -7.22
N GLY A 128 4.12 10.89 -6.01
CA GLY A 128 2.88 11.50 -5.53
C GLY A 128 2.54 10.91 -4.18
N ASN A 129 1.42 11.35 -3.62
CA ASN A 129 0.93 10.78 -2.37
C ASN A 129 -0.10 9.71 -2.71
N ASP A 130 0.37 8.47 -2.79
CA ASP A 130 -0.36 7.36 -3.36
C ASP A 130 -1.09 6.55 -2.29
N GLN A 131 -2.10 5.80 -2.72
CA GLN A 131 -2.84 4.87 -1.88
C GLN A 131 -2.86 3.51 -2.55
N LEU A 132 -2.16 2.56 -1.95
CA LEU A 132 -1.93 1.24 -2.49
C LEU A 132 -2.66 0.21 -1.63
N PHE A 133 -3.43 -0.61 -2.31
CA PHE A 133 -4.34 -1.56 -1.71
C PHE A 133 -4.17 -2.90 -2.42
N ALA A 134 -3.39 -3.82 -1.85
CA ALA A 134 -3.04 -5.04 -2.57
C ALA A 134 -4.19 -6.06 -2.56
N GLY A 135 -4.63 -6.48 -1.38
CA GLY A 135 -5.87 -7.25 -1.24
C GLY A 135 -5.62 -8.56 -0.54
N SER A 136 -5.79 -9.69 -1.22
CA SER A 136 -5.41 -10.98 -0.67
C SER A 136 -4.29 -11.57 -1.52
N GLY A 137 -3.36 -12.30 -0.90
CA GLY A 137 -2.17 -12.79 -1.59
C GLY A 137 -0.90 -12.41 -0.84
N ASP A 138 0.23 -12.91 -1.32
CA ASP A 138 1.53 -12.45 -0.80
C ASP A 138 2.00 -11.34 -1.76
N ASP A 139 1.78 -10.09 -1.37
CA ASP A 139 1.91 -8.94 -2.27
C ASP A 139 3.22 -8.18 -2.07
N VAL A 140 3.58 -7.36 -3.07
CA VAL A 140 4.71 -6.44 -3.00
C VAL A 140 4.22 -5.02 -3.27
N LEU A 141 4.33 -4.15 -2.27
CA LEU A 141 3.91 -2.75 -2.34
C LEU A 141 5.13 -1.83 -2.29
N ILE A 142 5.21 -0.91 -3.25
CA ILE A 142 6.20 0.17 -3.32
C ILE A 142 5.41 1.47 -3.43
N GLY A 143 5.40 2.26 -2.36
CA GLY A 143 4.77 3.59 -2.39
C GLY A 143 5.42 4.48 -3.46
N GLY A 144 6.74 4.56 -3.40
CA GLY A 144 7.52 5.43 -4.27
C GLY A 144 7.85 6.73 -3.55
N ALA A 145 7.98 7.81 -4.29
CA ALA A 145 8.31 9.11 -3.71
C ALA A 145 7.06 9.90 -3.34
N GLY A 146 6.89 10.22 -2.06
CA GLY A 146 5.80 11.04 -1.55
C GLY A 146 5.41 10.62 -0.14
N ASP A 147 4.18 10.95 0.25
CA ASP A 147 3.59 10.44 1.50
C ASP A 147 2.52 9.41 1.14
N ASP A 148 2.84 8.13 1.29
CA ASP A 148 2.01 7.03 0.79
C ASP A 148 1.23 6.32 1.89
N LEU A 149 0.09 5.78 1.52
CA LEU A 149 -0.71 4.87 2.34
C LEU A 149 -0.66 3.48 1.73
N LEU A 150 -0.10 2.52 2.45
CA LEU A 150 0.11 1.15 2.00
C LEU A 150 -0.72 0.21 2.86
N LEU A 151 -1.49 -0.64 2.21
CA LEU A 151 -2.29 -1.67 2.87
C LEU A 151 -2.16 -2.97 2.09
N GLY A 152 -1.52 -3.95 2.73
CA GLY A 152 -1.20 -5.24 2.13
C GLY A 152 -2.45 -6.12 2.05
N GLY A 153 -3.12 -6.26 3.17
CA GLY A 153 -4.35 -7.03 3.33
C GLY A 153 -4.08 -8.41 3.90
N LEU A 154 -4.61 -9.45 3.25
CA LEU A 154 -4.48 -10.82 3.73
C LEU A 154 -3.32 -11.52 3.05
N GLY A 155 -2.33 -11.97 3.82
CA GLY A 155 -1.21 -12.78 3.34
C GLY A 155 0.09 -12.27 3.91
N SER A 156 1.22 -12.75 3.39
CA SER A 156 2.54 -12.29 3.82
C SER A 156 3.03 -11.22 2.86
N ASP A 157 2.81 -9.96 3.20
CA ASP A 157 3.08 -8.84 2.31
C ASP A 157 4.48 -8.27 2.50
N THR A 158 5.05 -7.75 1.42
CA THR A 158 6.34 -7.08 1.42
C THR A 158 6.19 -5.62 1.02
N PHE A 159 6.40 -4.73 1.98
CA PHE A 159 6.48 -3.29 1.75
C PHE A 159 7.94 -2.93 1.45
N GLN A 160 8.21 -2.40 0.26
CA GLN A 160 9.56 -2.16 -0.25
C GLN A 160 9.82 -0.67 -0.45
N TRP A 161 10.99 -0.23 0.01
CA TRP A 161 11.50 1.13 -0.19
C TRP A 161 12.86 1.10 -0.88
N SER A 162 13.13 2.16 -1.61
CA SER A 162 14.35 2.39 -2.37
C SER A 162 14.89 3.80 -2.13
N LEU A 163 16.17 4.03 -2.44
CA LEU A 163 16.77 5.36 -2.38
C LEU A 163 16.06 6.44 -3.20
N GLY A 164 15.20 6.07 -4.15
CA GLY A 164 14.40 7.01 -4.93
C GLY A 164 13.24 7.64 -4.15
N ASP A 165 12.87 7.03 -3.03
CA ASP A 165 11.63 7.27 -2.30
C ASP A 165 11.81 8.29 -1.17
N VAL A 166 13.06 8.47 -0.73
CA VAL A 166 13.39 9.39 0.37
C VAL A 166 13.01 10.83 0.09
N GLY A 167 12.59 11.52 1.14
CA GLY A 167 12.41 12.96 1.14
C GLY A 167 13.72 13.69 1.42
N SER A 168 13.65 14.70 2.29
CA SER A 168 14.80 15.47 2.76
C SER A 168 14.80 15.57 4.27
N THR A 169 15.93 15.94 4.87
CA THR A 169 16.01 16.12 6.34
C THR A 169 15.12 17.25 6.88
N THR A 170 14.56 18.09 6.01
CA THR A 170 13.64 19.18 6.40
C THR A 170 12.18 18.91 6.02
N ASP A 171 11.97 17.90 5.18
CA ASP A 171 10.68 17.47 4.64
C ASP A 171 10.83 15.99 4.27
N PRO A 172 10.90 15.09 5.28
CA PRO A 172 11.07 13.67 5.04
C PRO A 172 9.82 13.11 4.39
N ALA A 173 9.98 12.10 3.54
CA ALA A 173 8.85 11.35 3.01
C ALA A 173 8.23 10.53 4.15
N HIS A 174 6.90 10.52 4.23
CA HIS A 174 6.14 9.91 5.33
C HIS A 174 5.16 8.87 4.81
N ASP A 175 5.50 7.60 4.97
CA ASP A 175 4.63 6.51 4.57
C ASP A 175 3.92 5.90 5.77
N THR A 176 2.72 5.38 5.54
CA THR A 176 1.92 4.67 6.54
C THR A 176 1.59 3.30 6.01
N VAL A 177 2.02 2.27 6.73
CA VAL A 177 1.53 0.90 6.56
C VAL A 177 0.40 0.69 7.54
N SER A 178 -0.81 0.47 7.03
CA SER A 178 -2.02 0.50 7.85
C SER A 178 -2.34 -0.80 8.59
N ASP A 179 -1.80 -1.92 8.14
CA ASP A 179 -2.19 -3.25 8.61
C ASP A 179 -1.01 -4.19 8.88
N PHE A 180 0.18 -3.63 9.09
CA PHE A 180 1.42 -4.42 9.26
C PHE A 180 1.27 -5.49 10.34
N HIS A 181 1.29 -6.76 9.94
CA HIS A 181 1.12 -7.89 10.84
C HIS A 181 2.47 -8.37 11.38
N VAL A 182 2.78 -7.99 12.62
CA VAL A 182 3.93 -8.52 13.36
C VAL A 182 3.68 -9.99 13.68
N LYS A 183 4.65 -10.86 13.36
CA LYS A 183 4.59 -12.29 13.60
C LYS A 183 4.19 -12.61 15.04
N ASP A 184 3.18 -13.43 15.20
CA ASP A 184 2.80 -13.95 16.51
C ASP A 184 3.91 -14.87 17.07
N ALA A 185 4.48 -14.48 18.21
CA ALA A 185 5.53 -15.24 18.89
C ALA A 185 5.08 -16.66 19.32
N ALA A 186 3.77 -16.91 19.42
CA ALA A 186 3.20 -18.23 19.71
C ALA A 186 3.19 -19.16 18.48
N LEU A 187 3.32 -18.62 17.28
CA LEU A 187 3.28 -19.37 16.02
C LEU A 187 4.69 -19.72 15.54
N SER A 188 4.91 -21.01 15.25
CA SER A 188 6.17 -21.47 14.65
C SER A 188 6.35 -20.96 13.22
N MET A 189 5.23 -20.79 12.51
CA MET A 189 5.13 -20.16 11.20
C MET A 189 3.83 -19.34 11.23
N ASP A 190 3.93 -18.08 10.85
CA ASP A 190 2.81 -17.16 10.74
C ASP A 190 2.72 -16.77 9.26
N PRO A 191 1.75 -17.30 8.51
CA PRO A 191 1.65 -17.07 7.07
C PRO A 191 1.13 -15.67 6.72
N GLU A 192 0.71 -14.90 7.71
CA GLU A 192 0.24 -13.52 7.54
C GLU A 192 1.31 -12.51 7.99
N ALA A 193 2.51 -12.97 8.38
CA ALA A 193 3.55 -12.07 8.86
C ALA A 193 4.18 -11.25 7.74
N ASP A 194 4.09 -9.93 7.86
CA ASP A 194 4.58 -8.99 6.86
C ASP A 194 6.07 -8.72 6.97
N LYS A 195 6.62 -8.15 5.88
CA LYS A 195 8.01 -7.79 5.73
C LYS A 195 8.17 -6.32 5.32
N LEU A 196 9.06 -5.62 6.01
CA LEU A 196 9.63 -4.35 5.58
C LEU A 196 10.95 -4.62 4.86
N ALA A 197 11.02 -4.27 3.57
CA ALA A 197 12.21 -4.39 2.75
C ALA A 197 12.87 -3.02 2.55
N LEU A 198 13.93 -2.76 3.33
CA LEU A 198 14.68 -1.51 3.37
C LEU A 198 16.10 -1.65 2.80
N GLY A 199 16.50 -2.83 2.32
CA GLY A 199 17.85 -3.05 1.77
C GLY A 199 18.21 -2.06 0.65
N ASP A 200 17.29 -1.79 -0.27
CA ASP A 200 17.48 -0.81 -1.36
C ASP A 200 17.37 0.67 -0.90
N LEU A 201 16.91 0.90 0.34
CA LEU A 201 16.79 2.23 0.95
C LEU A 201 18.06 2.65 1.69
N LEU A 202 18.78 1.70 2.31
CA LEU A 202 19.95 1.97 3.14
C LEU A 202 21.24 1.94 2.31
N ASN A 203 21.65 3.08 1.75
CA ASN A 203 22.72 3.19 0.73
C ASN A 203 24.07 2.56 1.14
N ASP A 204 24.41 2.60 2.42
CA ASP A 204 25.73 2.21 2.93
C ASP A 204 25.66 1.24 4.12
N PHE A 205 24.49 0.63 4.37
CA PHE A 205 24.38 -0.36 5.43
C PHE A 205 25.05 -1.68 5.02
N ASP A 206 26.01 -2.14 5.80
CA ASP A 206 26.67 -3.44 5.62
C ASP A 206 26.89 -4.07 7.00
N SER A 207 26.08 -5.08 7.31
CA SER A 207 26.14 -5.81 8.58
C SER A 207 27.46 -6.56 8.80
N THR A 208 28.25 -6.74 7.74
CA THR A 208 29.55 -7.40 7.76
C THR A 208 30.73 -6.42 7.78
N SER A 209 30.46 -5.12 7.63
CA SER A 209 31.47 -4.07 7.66
C SER A 209 32.11 -3.97 9.03
N THR A 210 33.42 -3.69 9.04
CA THR A 210 34.14 -3.35 10.29
C THR A 210 34.01 -1.87 10.65
N ASP A 211 33.42 -1.07 9.75
CA ASP A 211 33.11 0.33 10.02
C ASP A 211 31.84 0.39 10.89
N PRO A 212 31.92 0.88 12.14
CA PRO A 212 30.74 1.00 12.99
C PRO A 212 29.69 1.92 12.36
N ASP A 213 30.08 2.89 11.54
CA ASP A 213 29.14 3.83 10.94
C ASP A 213 28.28 3.17 9.83
N GLN A 214 28.73 2.04 9.28
CA GLN A 214 28.03 1.25 8.23
C GLN A 214 27.33 0.00 8.78
N SER A 215 27.80 -0.54 9.92
CA SER A 215 27.28 -1.80 10.48
C SER A 215 26.28 -1.59 11.62
N ALA A 216 26.25 -0.40 12.23
CA ALA A 216 25.37 -0.08 13.34
C ALA A 216 23.99 0.33 12.83
N LEU A 217 22.99 -0.55 12.96
CA LEU A 217 21.63 -0.31 12.47
C LEU A 217 20.97 0.92 13.12
N ASP A 218 21.33 1.25 14.35
CA ASP A 218 20.87 2.44 15.07
C ASP A 218 21.41 3.76 14.50
N SER A 219 22.45 3.70 13.66
CA SER A 219 22.90 4.83 12.84
C SER A 219 21.92 5.16 11.71
N PHE A 220 21.10 4.18 11.29
CA PHE A 220 20.19 4.30 10.15
C PHE A 220 18.72 4.35 10.57
N ILE A 221 18.31 3.51 11.52
CA ILE A 221 16.90 3.31 11.87
C ILE A 221 16.71 3.43 13.38
N PHE A 222 15.70 4.21 13.77
CA PHE A 222 15.19 4.26 15.13
C PHE A 222 13.67 4.05 15.14
N ALA A 223 13.19 3.13 15.97
CA ALA A 223 11.76 2.84 16.17
C ALA A 223 11.26 3.48 17.46
N GLN A 224 10.12 4.17 17.38
CA GLN A 224 9.49 4.81 18.53
C GLN A 224 7.98 4.60 18.51
N GLU A 225 7.41 4.27 19.67
CA GLU A 225 5.95 4.24 19.81
C GLU A 225 5.40 5.67 19.97
N GLU A 226 4.45 6.04 19.12
CA GLU A 226 3.78 7.34 19.10
C GLU A 226 2.27 7.14 18.96
N ASN A 227 1.49 7.60 19.95
CA ASN A 227 0.02 7.55 19.95
C ASN A 227 -0.64 6.17 19.77
N GLY A 228 0.11 5.07 19.92
CA GLY A 228 -0.39 3.70 19.71
C GLY A 228 0.21 3.03 18.47
N ASP A 229 0.94 3.78 17.66
CA ASP A 229 1.59 3.33 16.43
C ASP A 229 3.10 3.23 16.63
N THR A 230 3.79 2.47 15.78
CA THR A 230 5.25 2.44 15.74
C THR A 230 5.75 3.27 14.58
N VAL A 231 6.54 4.30 14.85
CA VAL A 231 7.18 5.16 13.84
C VAL A 231 8.64 4.77 13.72
N LEU A 232 9.05 4.41 12.51
CA LEU A 232 10.44 4.22 12.12
C LEU A 232 10.98 5.52 11.55
N TYR A 233 11.96 6.10 12.24
CA TYR A 233 12.77 7.21 11.75
C TYR A 233 13.98 6.65 11.02
N ILE A 234 14.13 7.01 9.74
CA ILE A 234 15.17 6.45 8.90
C ILE A 234 16.04 7.57 8.33
N LYS A 235 17.35 7.36 8.39
CA LYS A 235 18.34 8.14 7.66
C LYS A 235 19.05 7.22 6.67
N SER A 236 18.72 7.36 5.38
CA SER A 236 19.18 6.46 4.30
C SER A 236 20.70 6.36 4.13
N ASP A 237 21.47 7.39 4.51
CA ASP A 237 22.93 7.48 4.42
C ASP A 237 23.64 7.34 5.79
N GLY A 238 22.90 6.98 6.85
CA GLY A 238 23.41 6.82 8.21
C GLY A 238 23.65 8.14 8.97
N GLY A 239 24.06 8.05 10.23
CA GLY A 239 24.27 9.22 11.09
C GLY A 239 22.97 9.86 11.58
N LEU A 240 21.93 9.07 11.79
CA LEU A 240 20.70 9.49 12.46
C LEU A 240 21.02 10.13 13.82
N ASP A 241 20.54 11.35 14.02
CA ASP A 241 20.79 12.08 15.27
C ASP A 241 19.94 11.52 16.42
N VAL A 242 20.32 11.84 17.66
CA VAL A 242 19.65 11.33 18.87
C VAL A 242 18.24 11.91 19.08
N GLN A 243 17.85 12.93 18.32
CA GLN A 243 16.49 13.49 18.28
C GLN A 243 15.69 12.98 17.07
N HIS A 244 16.34 12.18 16.21
CA HIS A 244 15.84 11.65 14.94
C HIS A 244 15.36 12.75 13.98
N SER A 245 15.88 13.98 14.18
CA SER A 245 15.38 15.18 13.52
C SER A 245 15.91 15.36 12.09
N ASN A 246 16.99 14.65 11.78
CA ASN A 246 17.60 14.61 10.46
C ASN A 246 17.14 13.43 9.60
N ALA A 247 16.17 12.62 10.03
CA ALA A 247 15.59 11.55 9.22
C ALA A 247 15.12 12.09 7.85
N ASP A 248 15.35 11.32 6.79
CA ASP A 248 14.90 11.63 5.42
C ASP A 248 13.69 10.78 4.98
N GLN A 249 13.40 9.71 5.72
CA GLN A 249 12.21 8.87 5.58
C GLN A 249 11.60 8.62 6.96
N LYS A 250 10.27 8.57 7.03
CA LYS A 250 9.52 8.03 8.15
C LYS A 250 8.53 6.98 7.66
N ILE A 251 8.44 5.87 8.39
CA ILE A 251 7.46 4.82 8.12
C ILE A 251 6.64 4.63 9.39
N THR A 252 5.34 4.85 9.31
CA THR A 252 4.41 4.61 10.40
C THR A 252 3.79 3.23 10.21
N LEU A 253 3.91 2.37 11.21
CA LEU A 253 3.18 1.11 11.30
C LEU A 253 1.97 1.36 12.19
N ASP A 254 0.83 1.62 11.56
CA ASP A 254 -0.43 1.98 12.23
C ASP A 254 -0.90 0.81 13.11
N GLY A 255 -1.28 1.10 14.36
CA GLY A 255 -1.75 0.09 15.30
C GLY A 255 -0.71 -0.93 15.78
N VAL A 256 0.55 -0.85 15.32
CA VAL A 256 1.63 -1.73 15.78
C VAL A 256 2.25 -1.15 17.06
N SER A 257 2.17 -1.90 18.16
CA SER A 257 2.81 -1.54 19.42
C SER A 257 4.19 -2.19 19.56
N MET A 258 5.12 -1.46 20.19
CA MET A 258 6.42 -2.00 20.59
C MET A 258 6.34 -2.74 21.93
N GLU A 259 5.17 -2.79 22.57
CA GLU A 259 4.95 -3.39 23.90
C GLU A 259 5.89 -2.84 24.99
N GLY A 260 6.31 -1.58 24.86
CA GLY A 260 7.27 -0.94 25.77
C GLY A 260 8.72 -1.40 25.61
N GLN A 261 9.05 -2.13 24.54
CA GLN A 261 10.43 -2.50 24.18
C GLN A 261 11.23 -1.27 23.71
N SER A 262 12.56 -1.37 23.75
CA SER A 262 13.42 -0.36 23.12
C SER A 262 13.47 -0.56 21.60
N SER A 263 13.84 0.49 20.86
CA SER A 263 14.09 0.41 19.41
C SER A 263 14.99 -0.76 19.04
N GLU A 264 16.12 -0.94 19.75
CA GLU A 264 17.08 -2.01 19.47
C GLU A 264 16.44 -3.40 19.59
N VAL A 265 15.66 -3.62 20.66
CA VAL A 265 15.01 -4.91 20.91
C VAL A 265 13.93 -5.18 19.86
N PHE A 266 13.12 -4.18 19.53
CA PHE A 266 12.05 -4.29 18.55
C PHE A 266 12.59 -4.56 17.14
N LEU A 267 13.56 -3.77 16.67
CA LEU A 267 14.18 -3.97 15.35
C LEU A 267 14.91 -5.31 15.25
N THR A 268 15.58 -5.74 16.33
CA THR A 268 16.21 -7.07 16.40
C THR A 268 15.17 -8.19 16.34
N MET A 269 14.02 -8.02 16.99
CA MET A 269 12.91 -8.96 16.95
C MET A 269 12.37 -9.10 15.53
N LEU A 270 12.08 -7.99 14.83
CA LEU A 270 11.64 -8.02 13.43
C LEU A 270 12.67 -8.69 12.51
N ARG A 271 13.96 -8.38 12.65
CA ARG A 271 15.03 -9.03 11.86
C ARG A 271 15.09 -10.53 12.10
N ASN A 272 15.06 -10.96 13.36
CA ASN A 272 15.11 -12.39 13.70
C ASN A 272 13.86 -13.14 13.22
N ASN A 273 12.73 -12.45 13.12
CA ASN A 273 11.49 -12.98 12.56
C ASN A 273 11.46 -12.95 11.03
N GLY A 274 12.45 -12.32 10.37
CA GLY A 274 12.50 -12.15 8.91
C GLY A 274 11.59 -11.03 8.38
N GLN A 275 11.03 -10.21 9.28
CA GLN A 275 10.07 -9.14 8.99
C GLN A 275 10.74 -7.79 8.74
N LEU A 276 12.04 -7.67 9.00
CA LEU A 276 12.84 -6.51 8.66
C LEU A 276 14.04 -6.97 7.84
N ASP A 277 14.04 -6.61 6.56
CA ASP A 277 15.11 -6.85 5.61
C ASP A 277 15.86 -5.55 5.35
N VAL A 278 17.16 -5.55 5.62
CA VAL A 278 18.04 -4.38 5.54
C VAL A 278 19.29 -4.67 4.72
N GLU A 279 19.37 -5.86 4.11
CA GLU A 279 20.52 -6.34 3.33
C GLU A 279 20.18 -6.51 1.84
#